data_AF-A0A0S8HE35-F1
#
_entry.id   AF-A0A0S8HE35-F1
#
_cell.length_a   1.000
_cell.length_b   1.000
_cell.length_c   1.000
_cell.angle_alpha   90.00
_cell.angle_beta   90.00
_cell.angle_gamma   90.00
#
_symmetry.space_group_name_H-M   'P 1'
#
loop_
_entity.id
_entity.type
_entity.pdbx_description
1 polymer ?
#
loop_
_entity_poly.entity_id
_entity_poly.type
_entity_poly.pdbx_seq_one_letter_code
_entity_poly.pdbx_strand_id
1 'polypeptide(L)'
;RSINSRDFEYERKNYQTPYRTRVYREVVHVNRPRSIDYRRIHYPYRAPVNIHIVWTNRMYREYILIYPEYRYWYYPVGYRIRTTSAYDALYYVGDIVNVYGRIHEAWYSWQTDEYFLYFGAPYPYHDFSVIVPGRKARQFSNRPESFFEGRYIWVTGLVSLHNGKPEMIVRKKHQIHIY
;
A
#
# COMPACT_ATOMS: atom_id res chain seq x y z
N ARG A 1 18.23 19.61 -24.96
CA ARG A 1 17.97 20.24 -23.65
C ARG A 1 17.72 19.12 -22.65
N SER A 2 18.70 18.85 -21.79
CA SER A 2 18.62 17.83 -20.74
C SER A 2 17.57 18.26 -19.71
N ILE A 3 16.50 17.49 -19.56
CA ILE A 3 15.56 17.68 -18.44
C ILE A 3 16.26 17.10 -17.22
N ASN A 4 16.89 17.98 -16.44
CA ASN A 4 17.46 17.63 -15.14
C ASN A 4 16.32 17.05 -14.28
N SER A 5 16.49 15.80 -13.87
CA SER A 5 15.53 15.04 -13.06
C SER A 5 15.43 15.51 -11.60
N ARG A 6 15.79 16.77 -11.31
CA ARG A 6 15.96 17.32 -9.95
C ARG A 6 15.00 18.48 -9.60
N ASP A 7 14.17 18.97 -10.52
CA ASP A 7 13.40 20.20 -10.30
C ASP A 7 11.88 20.02 -10.08
N PHE A 8 11.44 18.83 -9.66
CA PHE A 8 10.03 18.59 -9.26
C PHE A 8 9.93 17.96 -7.88
N GLU A 9 10.75 18.41 -6.93
CA GLU A 9 10.56 18.10 -5.52
C GLU A 9 9.42 18.99 -4.97
N TYR A 10 8.20 18.71 -5.42
CA TYR A 10 7.01 19.26 -4.78
C TYR A 10 7.05 18.81 -3.31
N GLU A 11 6.93 19.76 -2.39
CA GLU A 11 6.85 19.48 -0.96
C GLU A 11 5.73 18.45 -0.72
N ARG A 12 6.12 17.18 -0.45
CA ARG A 12 5.19 16.08 -0.30
C ARG A 12 4.25 16.41 0.86
N LYS A 13 2.99 16.71 0.55
CA LYS A 13 2.01 16.91 1.61
C LYS A 13 1.67 15.56 2.21
N ASN A 14 2.01 15.39 3.49
CA ASN A 14 1.65 14.21 4.26
C ASN A 14 0.14 13.98 4.17
N TYR A 15 -0.26 13.01 3.36
CA TYR A 15 -1.66 12.69 3.17
C TYR A 15 -2.11 11.74 4.28
N GLN A 16 -2.82 12.29 5.26
CA GLN A 16 -3.51 11.49 6.25
C GLN A 16 -4.69 10.80 5.57
N THR A 17 -4.90 9.54 5.94
CA THR A 17 -6.06 8.82 5.45
C THR A 17 -7.33 9.55 5.89
N PRO A 18 -8.30 9.82 4.99
CA PRO A 18 -9.54 10.48 5.38
C PRO A 18 -10.19 9.67 6.50
N TYR A 19 -10.60 10.36 7.57
CA TYR A 19 -11.13 9.75 8.78
C TYR A 19 -12.31 8.85 8.45
N ARG A 20 -12.04 7.54 8.41
CA ARG A 20 -13.04 6.47 8.48
C ARG A 20 -13.05 5.97 9.92
N THR A 21 -14.22 5.62 10.44
CA THR A 21 -14.30 4.86 11.70
C THR A 21 -13.44 3.62 11.55
N ARG A 22 -12.39 3.50 12.37
CA ARG A 22 -11.47 2.38 12.30
C ARG A 22 -11.62 1.45 13.47
N VAL A 23 -11.47 0.18 13.15
CA VAL A 23 -11.56 -0.92 14.10
C VAL A 23 -10.16 -1.47 14.23
N TYR A 24 -9.66 -1.44 15.46
CA TYR A 24 -8.37 -2.03 15.78
C TYR A 24 -8.60 -3.44 16.26
N ARG A 25 -7.74 -4.35 15.82
CA ARG A 25 -7.69 -5.67 16.43
C ARG A 25 -7.11 -5.55 17.83
N GLU A 26 -7.83 -6.06 18.81
CA GLU A 26 -7.29 -6.25 20.15
C GLU A 26 -6.23 -7.36 20.12
N VAL A 27 -5.06 -7.10 20.69
CA VAL A 27 -4.00 -8.11 20.82
C VAL A 27 -3.46 -8.13 22.23
N VAL A 28 -3.47 -9.32 22.84
CA VAL A 28 -3.14 -9.51 24.25
C VAL A 28 -1.62 -9.57 24.45
N HIS A 29 -0.89 -10.32 23.62
CA HIS A 29 0.56 -10.44 23.69
C HIS A 29 1.17 -10.69 22.31
N VAL A 30 2.18 -9.91 21.92
CA VAL A 30 2.96 -10.13 20.68
C VAL A 30 4.43 -9.89 20.97
N ASN A 31 5.28 -10.81 20.54
CA ASN A 31 6.72 -10.62 20.60
C ASN A 31 7.14 -9.47 19.69
N ARG A 32 7.90 -8.52 20.24
CA ARG A 32 8.43 -7.41 19.45
C ARG A 32 9.39 -7.97 18.39
N PRO A 33 9.17 -7.69 17.10
CA PRO A 33 10.07 -8.13 16.04
C PRO A 33 11.40 -7.36 16.09
N ARG A 34 12.39 -7.86 15.35
CA ARG A 34 13.61 -7.11 15.04
C ARG A 34 13.27 -5.79 14.32
N SER A 35 14.17 -4.81 14.43
CA SER A 35 14.00 -3.49 13.81
C SER A 35 13.78 -3.60 12.30
N ILE A 36 13.16 -2.57 11.72
CA ILE A 36 12.94 -2.51 10.27
C ILE A 36 14.26 -2.57 9.49
N ASP A 37 15.32 -1.91 9.99
CA ASP A 37 16.64 -1.91 9.36
C ASP A 37 17.27 -3.31 9.35
N TYR A 38 17.15 -4.04 10.47
CA TYR A 38 17.61 -5.43 10.54
C TYR A 38 16.85 -6.31 9.54
N ARG A 39 15.52 -6.18 9.49
CA ARG A 39 14.69 -7.00 8.59
C ARG A 39 14.90 -6.66 7.12
N ARG A 40 15.17 -5.40 6.80
CA ARG A 40 15.53 -4.96 5.44
C ARG A 40 16.79 -5.64 4.92
N ILE A 41 17.79 -5.85 5.79
CA ILE A 41 19.07 -6.47 5.42
C ILE A 41 18.96 -7.99 5.41
N HIS A 42 18.35 -8.58 6.45
CA HIS A 42 18.36 -10.04 6.64
C HIS A 42 17.16 -10.76 6.03
N TYR A 43 16.06 -10.06 5.78
CA TYR A 43 14.82 -10.60 5.22
C TYR A 43 14.26 -9.69 4.11
N PRO A 44 15.05 -9.36 3.07
CA PRO A 44 14.58 -8.50 2.00
C PRO A 44 13.41 -9.14 1.25
N TYR A 45 12.41 -8.34 0.88
CA TYR A 45 11.34 -8.81 0.01
C TYR A 45 11.88 -9.12 -1.38
N ARG A 46 11.43 -10.23 -1.96
CA ARG A 46 11.66 -10.54 -3.37
C ARG A 46 10.99 -9.46 -4.22
N ALA A 47 11.77 -8.66 -4.94
CA ALA A 47 11.21 -7.67 -5.85
C ALA A 47 10.50 -8.39 -7.02
N PRO A 48 9.30 -7.93 -7.41
CA PRO A 48 8.60 -8.46 -8.57
C PRO A 48 9.36 -8.12 -9.87
N VAL A 49 9.43 -9.10 -10.78
CA VAL A 49 10.13 -8.96 -12.07
C VAL A 49 9.22 -8.23 -13.08
N ASN A 50 9.80 -7.35 -13.90
CA ASN A 50 9.12 -6.65 -15.02
C ASN A 50 7.89 -5.81 -14.64
N ILE A 51 7.96 -5.05 -13.54
CA ILE A 51 6.92 -4.04 -13.26
C ILE A 51 7.18 -2.75 -14.03
N HIS A 52 6.33 -2.52 -15.02
CA HIS A 52 6.25 -1.30 -15.80
C HIS A 52 4.84 -0.73 -15.74
N ILE A 53 4.55 -0.03 -14.65
CA ILE A 53 3.29 0.72 -14.50
C ILE A 53 3.58 2.16 -14.89
N VAL A 54 2.79 2.65 -15.83
CA VAL A 54 2.92 3.99 -16.39
C VAL A 54 1.64 4.76 -16.12
N TRP A 55 1.80 6.01 -15.70
CA TRP A 55 0.70 6.94 -15.47
C TRP A 55 0.04 7.29 -16.82
N THR A 56 -1.21 6.87 -16.99
CA THR A 56 -1.97 7.11 -18.23
C THR A 56 -3.14 8.06 -17.98
N ASN A 57 -3.69 8.64 -19.04
CA ASN A 57 -4.93 9.43 -18.96
C ASN A 57 -6.09 8.64 -18.33
N ARG A 58 -6.18 7.33 -18.62
CA ARG A 58 -7.18 6.45 -18.02
C ARG A 58 -6.97 6.31 -16.52
N MET A 59 -5.73 6.08 -16.11
CA MET A 59 -5.36 5.96 -14.71
C MET A 59 -5.64 7.26 -13.94
N TYR A 60 -5.28 8.42 -14.51
CA TYR A 60 -5.59 9.74 -13.93
C TYR A 60 -7.10 9.91 -13.66
N ARG A 61 -7.94 9.67 -14.67
CA ARG A 61 -9.41 9.79 -14.55
C ARG A 61 -9.96 8.84 -13.49
N GLU A 62 -9.46 7.62 -13.43
CA GLU A 62 -9.87 6.65 -12.42
C GLU A 62 -9.40 7.05 -11.01
N TYR A 63 -8.16 7.50 -10.87
CA TYR A 63 -7.56 7.78 -9.57
C TYR A 63 -8.15 9.01 -8.89
N ILE A 64 -8.54 10.04 -9.65
CA ILE A 64 -9.30 11.18 -9.12
C ILE A 64 -10.64 10.73 -8.52
N LEU A 65 -11.31 9.76 -9.16
CA LEU A 65 -12.60 9.27 -8.68
C LEU A 65 -12.47 8.39 -7.44
N ILE A 66 -11.39 7.61 -7.32
CA ILE A 66 -11.20 6.70 -6.18
C ILE A 66 -10.56 7.40 -4.95
N TYR A 67 -9.90 8.55 -5.14
CA TYR A 67 -9.31 9.38 -4.09
C TYR A 67 -9.77 10.86 -4.22
N PRO A 68 -11.08 11.15 -4.03
CA PRO A 68 -11.64 12.48 -4.29
C PRO A 68 -11.07 13.58 -3.38
N GLU A 69 -10.60 13.22 -2.18
CA GLU A 69 -10.00 14.14 -1.22
C GLU A 69 -8.56 14.53 -1.58
N TYR A 70 -7.91 13.77 -2.46
CA TYR A 70 -6.53 14.03 -2.85
C TYR A 70 -6.52 14.94 -4.07
N ARG A 71 -5.89 16.12 -3.94
CA ARG A 71 -5.89 17.17 -4.98
C ARG A 71 -4.57 17.32 -5.73
N TYR A 72 -3.56 16.53 -5.36
CA TYR A 72 -2.16 16.75 -5.72
C TYR A 72 -1.70 15.80 -6.83
N TRP A 73 -2.36 15.86 -7.99
CA TRP A 73 -2.09 14.98 -9.14
C TRP A 73 -1.04 15.57 -10.08
N TYR A 74 0.25 15.39 -9.74
CA TYR A 74 1.36 16.04 -10.48
C TYR A 74 2.06 15.16 -11.52
N TYR A 75 1.57 13.94 -11.75
CA TYR A 75 2.25 13.00 -12.62
C TYR A 75 1.95 13.30 -14.10
N PRO A 76 2.96 13.58 -14.95
CA PRO A 76 2.75 13.70 -16.38
C PRO A 76 2.35 12.34 -16.96
N VAL A 77 1.57 12.37 -18.06
CA VAL A 77 1.29 11.15 -18.83
C VAL A 77 2.61 10.53 -19.30
N GLY A 78 2.77 9.22 -19.10
CA GLY A 78 4.04 8.54 -19.38
C GLY A 78 4.96 8.44 -18.16
N TYR A 79 4.62 9.07 -17.03
CA TYR A 79 5.39 8.94 -15.80
C TYR A 79 5.42 7.47 -15.33
N ARG A 80 6.63 6.90 -15.17
CA ARG A 80 6.79 5.56 -14.63
C ARG A 80 6.55 5.59 -13.12
N ILE A 81 5.51 4.89 -12.67
CA ILE A 81 5.19 4.79 -11.25
C ILE A 81 6.31 4.06 -10.54
N ARG A 82 6.81 4.68 -9.47
CA ARG A 82 7.89 4.12 -8.67
C ARG A 82 7.42 2.84 -7.99
N THR A 83 8.25 1.81 -8.07
CA THR A 83 8.07 0.55 -7.34
C THR A 83 8.99 0.55 -6.13
N THR A 84 8.43 0.30 -4.95
CA THR A 84 9.16 0.37 -3.68
C THR A 84 8.79 -0.77 -2.74
N SER A 85 9.69 -1.15 -1.85
CA SER A 85 9.43 -2.19 -0.85
C SER A 85 8.46 -1.67 0.21
N ALA A 86 7.71 -2.56 0.86
CA ALA A 86 6.87 -2.21 2.00
C ALA A 86 7.66 -1.61 3.18
N TYR A 87 8.96 -1.91 3.30
CA TYR A 87 9.83 -1.29 4.31
C TYR A 87 10.07 0.21 4.06
N ASP A 88 9.90 0.66 2.82
CA ASP A 88 10.19 2.04 2.41
C ASP A 88 8.91 2.86 2.19
N ALA A 89 7.73 2.26 2.35
CA ALA A 89 6.45 2.90 2.05
C ALA A 89 6.26 4.22 2.81
N LEU A 90 6.78 4.34 4.04
CA LEU A 90 6.71 5.55 4.85
C LEU A 90 7.31 6.77 4.15
N TYR A 91 8.35 6.60 3.34
CA TYR A 91 9.00 7.70 2.63
C TYR A 91 8.17 8.24 1.46
N TYR A 92 7.12 7.53 1.05
CA TYR A 92 6.27 7.86 -0.10
C TYR A 92 4.86 8.27 0.31
N VAL A 93 4.64 8.64 1.56
CA VAL A 93 3.36 9.18 2.01
C VAL A 93 3.00 10.40 1.16
N GLY A 94 1.78 10.40 0.63
CA GLY A 94 1.29 11.40 -0.29
C GLY A 94 1.63 11.14 -1.76
N ASP A 95 2.32 10.05 -2.12
CA ASP A 95 2.60 9.69 -3.51
C ASP A 95 1.76 8.49 -4.00
N ILE A 96 1.52 8.43 -5.31
CA ILE A 96 1.11 7.20 -5.98
C ILE A 96 2.34 6.35 -6.26
N VAL A 97 2.45 5.23 -5.57
CA VAL A 97 3.53 4.26 -5.76
C VAL A 97 2.98 2.85 -5.88
N ASN A 98 3.83 1.98 -6.40
CA ASN A 98 3.62 0.55 -6.36
C ASN A 98 4.43 -0.06 -5.20
N VAL A 99 3.76 -0.53 -4.16
CA VAL A 99 4.39 -1.11 -2.97
C VAL A 99 4.38 -2.62 -3.08
N TYR A 100 5.55 -3.26 -2.97
CA TYR A 100 5.66 -4.73 -2.96
C TYR A 100 6.13 -5.27 -1.61
N GLY A 101 5.71 -6.49 -1.31
CA GLY A 101 6.21 -7.25 -0.16
C GLY A 101 5.40 -8.50 0.10
N ARG A 102 5.64 -9.11 1.26
CA ARG A 102 4.93 -10.31 1.72
C ARG A 102 3.86 -9.94 2.74
N ILE A 103 2.67 -10.50 2.56
CA ILE A 103 1.60 -10.42 3.55
C ILE A 103 1.94 -11.41 4.65
N HIS A 104 2.24 -10.89 5.84
CA HIS A 104 2.48 -11.73 7.00
C HIS A 104 1.17 -12.19 7.63
N GLU A 105 0.17 -11.32 7.61
CA GLU A 105 -1.10 -11.57 8.28
C GLU A 105 -2.22 -10.87 7.53
N ALA A 106 -3.34 -11.57 7.36
CA ALA A 106 -4.56 -11.03 6.81
C ALA A 106 -5.65 -11.12 7.89
N TRP A 107 -6.31 -10.01 8.20
CA TRP A 107 -7.32 -9.94 9.25
C TRP A 107 -8.62 -9.34 8.71
N TYR A 108 -9.75 -9.97 9.00
CA TYR A 108 -11.07 -9.45 8.66
C TYR A 108 -11.75 -8.71 9.83
N SER A 109 -12.21 -7.49 9.56
CA SER A 109 -13.05 -6.70 10.45
C SER A 109 -14.53 -6.87 10.08
N TRP A 110 -15.29 -7.54 10.95
CA TRP A 110 -16.74 -7.69 10.81
C TRP A 110 -17.51 -6.36 10.91
N GLN A 111 -16.96 -5.41 11.67
CA GLN A 111 -17.59 -4.11 11.93
C GLN A 111 -17.57 -3.19 10.70
N THR A 112 -16.50 -3.23 9.89
CA THR A 112 -16.35 -2.37 8.71
C THR A 112 -16.46 -3.12 7.38
N ASP A 113 -16.62 -4.44 7.41
CA ASP A 113 -16.49 -5.33 6.24
C ASP A 113 -15.20 -5.04 5.44
N GLU A 114 -14.07 -4.96 6.13
CA GLU A 114 -12.75 -4.66 5.54
C GLU A 114 -11.73 -5.73 5.91
N TYR A 115 -10.85 -6.06 4.96
CA TYR A 115 -9.70 -6.92 5.16
C TYR A 115 -8.44 -6.05 5.28
N PHE A 116 -7.68 -6.27 6.35
CA PHE A 116 -6.39 -5.66 6.59
C PHE A 116 -5.30 -6.65 6.23
N LEU A 117 -4.46 -6.28 5.27
CA LEU A 117 -3.32 -7.08 4.85
C LEU A 117 -2.07 -6.41 5.40
N TYR A 118 -1.44 -7.05 6.38
CA TYR A 118 -0.26 -6.52 7.06
C TYR A 118 1.01 -7.03 6.41
N PHE A 119 1.86 -6.09 6.01
CA PHE A 119 3.16 -6.39 5.43
C PHE A 119 4.23 -6.36 6.51
N GLY A 120 5.14 -7.32 6.42
CA GLY A 120 6.34 -7.38 7.26
C GLY A 120 6.09 -8.08 8.59
N ALA A 121 6.23 -7.38 9.69
CA ALA A 121 5.97 -7.99 10.99
C ALA A 121 4.45 -8.16 11.24
N PRO A 122 4.06 -9.10 12.12
CA PRO A 122 2.67 -9.22 12.57
C PRO A 122 2.13 -7.90 13.15
N TYR A 123 0.81 -7.73 13.15
CA TYR A 123 0.19 -6.64 13.89
C TYR A 123 0.51 -6.79 15.41
N PRO A 124 0.82 -5.71 16.14
CA PRO A 124 0.75 -4.30 15.75
C PRO A 124 2.03 -3.73 15.15
N TYR A 125 3.06 -4.55 14.87
CA TYR A 125 4.39 -4.09 14.43
C TYR A 125 4.61 -4.06 12.92
N HIS A 126 3.59 -4.36 12.12
CA HIS A 126 3.62 -4.26 10.66
C HIS A 126 4.20 -2.94 10.14
N ASP A 127 4.85 -3.01 8.98
CA ASP A 127 5.55 -1.86 8.36
C ASP A 127 4.64 -1.06 7.44
N PHE A 128 3.69 -1.75 6.81
CA PHE A 128 2.74 -1.20 5.85
C PHE A 128 1.45 -2.01 5.91
N SER A 129 0.32 -1.36 5.66
CA SER A 129 -0.98 -2.03 5.63
C SER A 129 -1.75 -1.74 4.35
N VAL A 130 -2.44 -2.75 3.84
CA VAL A 130 -3.35 -2.60 2.71
C VAL A 130 -4.76 -2.90 3.19
N ILE A 131 -5.67 -1.95 2.98
CA ILE A 131 -7.06 -2.07 3.38
C ILE A 131 -7.88 -2.40 2.13
N VAL A 132 -8.53 -3.56 2.14
CA VAL A 132 -9.34 -4.05 1.02
C VAL A 132 -10.79 -4.20 1.47
N PRO A 133 -11.74 -3.42 0.92
CA PRO A 133 -13.16 -3.60 1.20
C PRO A 133 -13.62 -5.02 0.88
N GLY A 134 -14.52 -5.58 1.70
CA GLY A 134 -14.93 -6.99 1.61
C GLY A 134 -15.48 -7.37 0.24
N ARG A 135 -16.30 -6.50 -0.37
CA ARG A 135 -16.77 -6.67 -1.76
C ARG A 135 -15.62 -6.79 -2.77
N LYS A 136 -14.48 -6.15 -2.55
CA LYS A 136 -13.29 -6.23 -3.43
C LYS A 136 -12.42 -7.44 -3.10
N ALA A 137 -12.21 -7.74 -1.82
CA ALA A 137 -11.46 -8.90 -1.37
C ALA A 137 -12.08 -10.21 -1.87
N ARG A 138 -13.41 -10.33 -1.81
CA ARG A 138 -14.16 -11.49 -2.31
C ARG A 138 -14.11 -11.68 -3.84
N GLN A 139 -13.59 -10.71 -4.60
CA GLN A 139 -13.33 -10.88 -6.05
C GLN A 139 -12.06 -11.69 -6.35
N PHE A 140 -11.23 -11.94 -5.33
CA PHE A 140 -10.03 -12.77 -5.43
C PHE A 140 -10.30 -14.21 -4.98
N SER A 141 -11.05 -14.38 -3.89
CA SER A 141 -11.36 -15.69 -3.30
C SER A 141 -12.57 -15.60 -2.36
N ASN A 142 -13.29 -16.72 -2.19
CA ASN A 142 -14.34 -16.85 -1.17
C ASN A 142 -13.77 -16.86 0.26
N ARG A 143 -12.46 -17.07 0.43
CA ARG A 143 -11.75 -17.02 1.72
C ARG A 143 -10.56 -16.06 1.60
N PRO A 144 -10.77 -14.73 1.63
CA PRO A 144 -9.72 -13.75 1.36
C PRO A 144 -8.54 -13.80 2.35
N GLU A 145 -8.78 -14.06 3.65
CA GLU A 145 -7.70 -14.15 4.65
C GLU A 145 -6.68 -15.22 4.26
N SER A 146 -7.12 -16.48 4.17
CA SER A 146 -6.26 -17.60 3.76
C SER A 146 -5.73 -17.46 2.33
N PHE A 147 -6.43 -16.72 1.47
CA PHE A 147 -5.95 -16.44 0.12
C PHE A 147 -4.76 -15.49 0.13
N PHE A 148 -4.78 -14.42 0.93
CA PHE A 148 -3.72 -13.42 0.90
C PHE A 148 -2.54 -13.75 1.81
N GLU A 149 -2.79 -14.41 2.93
CA GLU A 149 -1.78 -14.70 3.94
C GLU A 149 -0.58 -15.47 3.37
N GLY A 150 0.62 -15.03 3.72
CA GLY A 150 1.89 -15.61 3.26
C GLY A 150 2.30 -15.27 1.82
N ARG A 151 1.41 -14.68 1.00
CA ARG A 151 1.70 -14.38 -0.41
C ARG A 151 2.55 -13.13 -0.59
N TYR A 152 3.32 -13.13 -1.69
CA TYR A 152 3.97 -11.95 -2.20
C TYR A 152 3.01 -11.21 -3.13
N ILE A 153 2.77 -9.94 -2.82
CA ILE A 153 1.93 -9.08 -3.64
C ILE A 153 2.62 -7.75 -3.90
N TRP A 154 2.19 -7.09 -4.96
CA TRP A 154 2.40 -5.66 -5.11
C TRP A 154 1.06 -4.96 -5.26
N VAL A 155 1.00 -3.74 -4.74
CA VAL A 155 -0.21 -2.92 -4.73
C VAL A 155 0.10 -1.51 -5.21
N THR A 156 -0.71 -1.01 -6.15
CA THR A 156 -0.55 0.35 -6.67
C THR A 156 -1.65 1.27 -6.18
N GLY A 157 -1.28 2.42 -5.63
CA GLY A 157 -2.24 3.35 -5.05
C GLY A 157 -1.57 4.51 -4.33
N LEU A 158 -2.41 5.34 -3.73
CA LEU A 158 -1.96 6.43 -2.86
C LEU A 158 -1.51 5.88 -1.52
N VAL A 159 -0.27 6.18 -1.14
CA VAL A 159 0.19 5.88 0.22
C VAL A 159 -0.29 7.00 1.14
N SER A 160 -1.10 6.62 2.12
CA SER A 160 -1.58 7.50 3.16
C SER A 160 -0.96 7.15 4.51
N LEU A 161 -1.02 8.08 5.46
CA LEU A 161 -0.61 7.84 6.83
C LEU A 161 -1.84 7.56 7.70
N HIS A 162 -1.67 6.68 8.68
CA HIS A 162 -2.61 6.49 9.75
C HIS A 162 -1.88 6.08 11.03
N ASN A 163 -2.07 6.85 12.11
CA ASN A 163 -1.37 6.65 13.39
C ASN A 163 0.15 6.47 13.24
N GLY A 164 0.77 7.26 12.35
CA GLY A 164 2.21 7.20 12.09
C GLY A 164 2.68 6.02 11.25
N LYS A 165 1.77 5.19 10.73
CA LYS A 165 2.09 4.05 9.86
C LYS A 165 1.59 4.28 8.43
N PRO A 166 2.37 3.88 7.41
CA PRO A 166 1.95 4.01 6.03
C PRO A 166 0.93 2.92 5.69
N GLU A 167 -0.01 3.27 4.83
CA GLU A 167 -1.04 2.37 4.37
C GLU A 167 -1.55 2.72 2.98
N MET A 168 -2.37 1.83 2.42
CA MET A 168 -3.03 2.06 1.14
C MET A 168 -4.43 1.44 1.13
N ILE A 169 -5.42 2.25 0.78
CA ILE A 169 -6.80 1.76 0.57
C ILE A 169 -6.97 1.33 -0.88
N VAL A 170 -7.36 0.07 -1.06
CA VAL A 170 -7.67 -0.51 -2.37
C VAL A 170 -9.14 -0.28 -2.71
N ARG A 171 -9.37 0.23 -3.91
CA ARG A 171 -10.70 0.56 -4.45
C ARG A 171 -11.06 -0.32 -5.64
N LYS A 172 -10.06 -0.89 -6.32
CA LYS A 172 -10.21 -1.69 -7.54
C LYS A 172 -9.35 -2.95 -7.46
N LYS A 173 -9.85 -4.07 -7.99
CA LYS A 173 -9.16 -5.36 -8.01
C LYS A 173 -7.79 -5.27 -8.69
N HIS A 174 -7.70 -4.53 -9.80
CA HIS A 174 -6.47 -4.34 -10.57
C HIS A 174 -5.36 -3.58 -9.83
N GLN A 175 -5.65 -3.00 -8.67
CA GLN A 175 -4.60 -2.39 -7.86
C GLN A 175 -3.72 -3.44 -7.17
N ILE A 176 -4.18 -4.68 -7.00
CA ILE A 176 -3.44 -5.76 -6.33
C ILE A 176 -3.04 -6.83 -7.33
N HIS A 177 -1.78 -7.24 -7.26
CA HIS A 177 -1.22 -8.33 -8.07
C HIS A 177 -0.37 -9.26 -7.21
N ILE A 178 -0.45 -10.56 -7.50
CA ILE A 178 0.27 -11.63 -6.82
C ILE A 178 1.42 -12.11 -7.72
N TYR A 179 2.58 -12.47 -7.16
CA TYR A 179 3.75 -12.96 -7.90
C TYR A 179 4.64 -13.91 -7.10
#